data_AF-A0A2V7J0X5-F1
#
_entry.id   AF-A0A2V7J0X5-F1
#
_cell.length_a   1.000
_cell.length_b   1.000
_cell.length_c   1.000
_cell.angle_alpha   90.00
_cell.angle_beta   90.00
_cell.angle_gamma   90.00
#
_symmetry.space_group_name_H-M   'P 1'
#
loop_
_entity.id
_entity.type
_entity.pdbx_description
1 polymer ?
#
loop_
_entity_poly.entity_id
_entity_poly.type
_entity_poly.pdbx_seq_one_letter_code
_entity_poly.pdbx_strand_id
1 'polypeptide(L)'
;MTFNRQRALFVTLGVAFVLTATEGLCRLAIRLSRPILAEEIRTTSDIFHEQSDKIQLLLDSTHTYRVVLDSILGWRYRPGYRDSADAINSQGLRSPREYEPEPPARVLRVAAFGDSFVYGNEVADSASWPALVEQLFPRIEVLNYGVGGYGVDQAYLRFCAEGVALSPRIVIIGFVSDDLGRVVNVYRRFISNREVPLVKPRFSLDAGGRLVLLPNPLPHASDYERYLRVPQDVVELGAHDYWYRPAVYRNPAYDYSATVRLFTELWLRISARYFAPDRLFRDGAINPSSTAFRIQQPAPARSSCSSRTGNQSSPHSRGARRPSPRSRASSTAVKSSTSISLLPFARRRAPRPSGS
;
A
#
# COMPACT_ATOMS: atom_id res chain seq x y z
N MET A 1 -29.46 46.99 38.35
CA MET A 1 -28.71 46.47 37.18
C MET A 1 -27.38 45.77 37.52
N THR A 2 -26.75 46.04 38.67
CA THR A 2 -25.46 45.45 39.11
C THR A 2 -25.54 43.97 39.51
N PHE A 3 -26.63 43.54 40.16
CA PHE A 3 -26.82 42.15 40.60
C PHE A 3 -26.88 41.13 39.45
N ASN A 4 -27.44 41.54 38.30
CA ASN A 4 -27.52 40.68 37.11
C ASN A 4 -26.15 40.53 36.42
N ARG A 5 -25.29 41.56 36.50
CA ARG A 5 -23.91 41.51 36.00
C ARG A 5 -23.02 40.58 36.83
N GLN A 6 -23.15 40.59 38.16
CA GLN A 6 -22.39 39.69 39.03
C GLN A 6 -22.76 38.23 38.81
N ARG A 7 -24.06 37.91 38.73
CA ARG A 7 -24.52 36.55 38.41
C ARG A 7 -24.05 36.08 37.03
N ALA A 8 -24.16 36.93 36.00
CA ALA A 8 -23.64 36.60 34.67
C ALA A 8 -22.13 36.36 34.68
N LEU A 9 -21.37 37.15 35.43
CA LEU A 9 -19.92 36.97 35.60
C LEU A 9 -19.60 35.62 36.29
N PHE A 10 -20.27 35.28 37.39
CA PHE A 10 -20.07 34.00 38.08
C PHE A 10 -20.39 32.80 37.18
N VAL A 11 -21.49 32.86 36.42
CA VAL A 11 -21.84 31.81 35.46
C VAL A 11 -20.77 31.69 34.38
N THR A 12 -20.32 32.81 33.82
CA THR A 12 -19.28 32.83 32.78
C THR A 12 -17.97 32.24 33.29
N LEU A 13 -17.53 32.63 34.50
CA LEU A 13 -16.33 32.09 35.13
C LEU A 13 -16.47 30.60 35.45
N GLY A 14 -17.66 30.16 35.90
CA GLY A 14 -17.95 28.75 36.14
C GLY A 14 -17.86 27.91 34.86
N VAL A 15 -18.45 28.38 33.76
CA VAL A 15 -18.35 27.71 32.45
C VAL A 15 -16.91 27.67 31.96
N ALA A 16 -16.18 28.79 32.03
CA ALA A 16 -14.77 28.84 31.63
C ALA A 16 -13.90 27.88 32.47
N PHE A 17 -14.14 27.78 33.77
CA PHE A 17 -13.47 26.83 34.65
C PHE A 17 -13.74 25.38 34.23
N VAL A 18 -15.00 25.00 34.02
CA VAL A 18 -15.37 23.64 33.60
C VAL A 18 -14.71 23.27 32.27
N LEU A 19 -14.73 24.17 31.28
CA LEU A 19 -14.11 23.95 29.98
C LEU A 19 -12.59 23.78 30.10
N THR A 20 -11.93 24.64 30.87
CA THR A 20 -10.47 24.58 31.08
C THR A 20 -10.06 23.33 31.86
N ALA A 21 -10.81 22.97 32.90
CA ALA A 21 -10.57 21.76 33.68
C ALA A 21 -10.75 20.50 32.84
N THR A 22 -11.80 20.46 32.01
CA THR A 22 -12.07 19.32 31.10
C THR A 22 -10.97 19.19 30.05
N GLU A 23 -10.55 20.29 29.45
CA GLU A 23 -9.45 20.32 28.49
C GLU A 23 -8.13 19.86 29.14
N GLY A 24 -7.84 20.31 30.37
CA GLY A 24 -6.68 19.88 31.15
C GLY A 24 -6.69 18.38 31.47
N LEU A 25 -7.84 17.85 31.91
CA LEU A 25 -8.04 16.42 32.18
C LEU A 25 -7.89 15.57 30.91
N CYS A 26 -8.45 16.01 29.78
CA CYS A 26 -8.32 15.29 28.51
C CYS A 26 -6.87 15.28 28.00
N ARG A 27 -6.11 16.39 28.17
CA ARG A 27 -4.67 16.42 27.86
C ARG A 27 -3.88 15.43 28.72
N LEU A 28 -4.19 15.37 30.01
CA LEU A 28 -3.56 14.41 30.92
C LEU A 28 -3.91 12.98 30.52
N ALA A 29 -5.17 12.69 30.22
CA ALA A 29 -5.63 11.37 29.77
C ALA A 29 -4.90 10.92 28.49
N ILE A 30 -4.78 11.81 27.48
CA ILE A 30 -4.02 11.52 26.26
C ILE A 30 -2.56 11.17 26.60
N ARG A 31 -1.89 11.97 27.46
CA ARG A 31 -0.50 11.69 27.84
C ARG A 31 -0.34 10.36 28.56
N LEU A 32 -1.23 10.05 29.50
CA LEU A 32 -1.20 8.78 30.25
C LEU A 32 -1.58 7.58 29.38
N SER A 33 -2.28 7.79 28.26
CA SER A 33 -2.65 6.72 27.33
C SER A 33 -1.50 6.25 26.42
N ARG A 34 -0.43 7.06 26.28
CA ARG A 34 0.72 6.77 25.38
C ARG A 34 1.35 5.38 25.56
N PRO A 35 1.69 4.92 26.78
CA PRO A 35 2.28 3.59 26.96
C PRO A 35 1.27 2.44 26.78
N ILE A 36 -0.03 2.73 26.80
CA ILE A 36 -1.11 1.73 26.80
C ILE A 36 -1.63 1.51 25.37
N LEU A 37 -1.78 2.58 24.60
CA LEU A 37 -2.34 2.52 23.26
C LEU A 37 -1.26 2.17 22.24
N ALA A 38 -1.53 1.15 21.42
CA ALA A 38 -0.66 0.79 20.30
C ALA A 38 -0.49 1.97 19.31
N GLU A 39 -1.57 2.73 19.10
CA GLU A 39 -1.62 3.96 18.30
C GLU A 39 -1.87 5.17 19.21
N GLU A 40 -0.88 6.05 19.29
CA GLU A 40 -0.96 7.30 20.05
C GLU A 40 -2.00 8.26 19.45
N ILE A 41 -2.72 8.95 20.35
CA ILE A 41 -3.61 10.07 20.02
C ILE A 41 -2.75 11.35 19.86
N ARG A 42 -2.62 11.84 18.63
CA ARG A 42 -1.69 12.92 18.25
C ARG A 42 -2.43 14.05 17.54
N THR A 43 -1.82 15.24 17.46
CA THR A 43 -2.32 16.32 16.60
C THR A 43 -2.04 16.01 15.12
N THR A 44 -2.78 16.62 14.19
CA THR A 44 -2.45 16.55 12.77
C THR A 44 -1.11 17.19 12.47
N SER A 45 -0.75 18.26 13.20
CA SER A 45 0.60 18.84 13.13
C SER A 45 1.69 17.80 13.42
N ASP A 46 1.59 17.04 14.52
CA ASP A 46 2.55 15.98 14.86
C ASP A 46 2.55 14.86 13.79
N ILE A 47 1.36 14.48 13.31
CA ILE A 47 1.22 13.48 12.25
C ILE A 47 1.99 13.91 11.00
N PHE A 48 1.82 15.16 10.56
CA PHE A 48 2.44 15.69 9.35
C PHE A 48 3.95 15.96 9.51
N HIS A 49 4.40 16.35 10.70
CA HIS A 49 5.82 16.48 11.02
C HIS A 49 6.51 15.11 10.92
N GLU A 50 6.04 14.10 11.64
CA GLU A 50 6.62 12.76 11.56
C GLU A 50 6.51 12.14 10.17
N GLN A 51 5.45 12.45 9.43
CA GLN A 51 5.34 12.04 8.03
C GLN A 51 6.49 12.63 7.23
N SER A 52 6.74 13.93 7.37
CA SER A 52 7.79 14.63 6.63
C SER A 52 9.16 14.05 6.96
N ASP A 53 9.44 13.79 8.23
CA ASP A 53 10.71 13.18 8.67
C ASP A 53 10.92 11.80 8.04
N LYS A 54 9.87 10.95 8.05
CA LYS A 54 9.97 9.62 7.42
C LYS A 54 10.03 9.68 5.90
N ILE A 55 9.41 10.68 5.25
CA ILE A 55 9.55 10.87 3.80
C ILE A 55 10.97 11.30 3.46
N GLN A 56 11.59 12.20 4.24
CA GLN A 56 12.99 12.58 4.06
C GLN A 56 13.91 11.36 4.15
N LEU A 57 13.70 10.50 5.15
CA LEU A 57 14.45 9.25 5.29
C LEU A 57 14.23 8.30 4.10
N LEU A 58 13.00 8.19 3.61
CA LEU A 58 12.66 7.35 2.45
C LEU A 58 13.34 7.84 1.16
N LEU A 59 13.52 9.16 1.02
CA LEU A 59 14.15 9.79 -0.14
C LEU A 59 15.67 9.95 0.01
N ASP A 60 16.24 9.63 1.17
CA ASP A 60 17.67 9.74 1.41
C ASP A 60 18.45 8.71 0.58
N SER A 61 19.17 9.21 -0.43
CA SER A 61 20.00 8.39 -1.30
C SER A 61 21.38 8.07 -0.71
N THR A 62 21.75 8.65 0.44
CA THR A 62 23.06 8.41 1.08
C THR A 62 23.12 7.06 1.79
N HIS A 63 21.96 6.47 2.09
CA HIS A 63 21.85 5.17 2.74
C HIS A 63 21.31 4.10 1.77
N THR A 64 21.94 2.92 1.77
CA THR A 64 21.46 1.77 1.01
C THR A 64 20.34 1.07 1.77
N TYR A 65 19.11 1.54 1.60
CA TYR A 65 17.94 0.88 2.17
C TYR A 65 17.58 -0.41 1.43
N ARG A 66 17.12 -1.41 2.20
CA ARG A 66 16.54 -2.66 1.68
C ARG A 66 15.29 -2.37 0.86
N VAL A 67 14.43 -1.48 1.33
CA VAL A 67 13.18 -1.10 0.65
C VAL A 67 13.48 0.00 -0.37
N VAL A 68 12.94 -0.16 -1.58
CA VAL A 68 12.97 0.86 -2.64
C VAL A 68 11.58 1.04 -3.25
N LEU A 69 11.32 2.24 -3.76
CA LEU A 69 10.08 2.55 -4.46
C LEU A 69 9.97 1.75 -5.77
N ASP A 70 8.76 1.29 -6.06
CA ASP A 70 8.43 0.59 -7.30
C ASP A 70 7.15 1.22 -7.90
N SER A 71 7.23 1.65 -9.16
CA SER A 71 6.14 2.36 -9.82
C SER A 71 4.86 1.51 -9.99
N ILE A 72 5.00 0.18 -10.05
CA ILE A 72 3.90 -0.77 -10.24
C ILE A 72 3.42 -1.29 -8.90
N LEU A 73 4.33 -1.68 -8.02
CA LEU A 73 4.03 -2.38 -6.77
C LEU A 73 3.93 -1.46 -5.55
N GLY A 74 4.30 -0.19 -5.67
CA GLY A 74 4.47 0.75 -4.56
C GLY A 74 5.90 0.69 -4.00
N TRP A 75 6.30 -0.50 -3.55
CA TRP A 75 7.67 -0.76 -3.11
C TRP A 75 8.08 -2.20 -3.37
N ARG A 76 9.39 -2.45 -3.33
CA ARG A 76 10.00 -3.78 -3.36
C ARG A 76 11.30 -3.78 -2.54
N TYR A 77 11.91 -4.95 -2.41
CA TYR A 77 13.28 -5.03 -1.90
C TYR A 77 14.31 -4.86 -3.01
N ARG A 78 15.39 -4.13 -2.70
CA ARG A 78 16.46 -3.75 -3.63
C ARG A 78 17.23 -4.99 -4.08
N PRO A 79 17.29 -5.28 -5.39
CA PRO A 79 18.14 -6.34 -5.91
C PRO A 79 19.60 -6.13 -5.53
N GLY A 80 20.28 -7.21 -5.11
CA GLY A 80 21.66 -7.17 -4.63
C GLY A 80 21.84 -6.63 -3.21
N TYR A 81 20.77 -6.33 -2.46
CA TYR A 81 20.88 -5.93 -1.05
C TYR A 81 21.44 -7.07 -0.20
N ARG A 82 22.33 -6.75 0.74
CA ARG A 82 22.88 -7.73 1.68
C ARG A 82 23.23 -7.07 3.02
N ASP A 83 22.84 -7.71 4.11
CA ASP A 83 23.35 -7.46 5.46
C ASP A 83 23.80 -8.76 6.14
N SER A 84 23.97 -8.77 7.47
CA SER A 84 24.44 -9.93 8.23
C SER A 84 23.44 -11.10 8.28
N ALA A 85 22.16 -10.87 8.02
CA ALA A 85 21.10 -11.86 8.15
C ALA A 85 20.20 -11.97 6.90
N ASP A 86 20.29 -11.03 5.96
CA ASP A 86 19.36 -10.86 4.86
C ASP A 86 20.09 -10.65 3.52
N ALA A 87 19.77 -11.46 2.52
CA ALA A 87 20.31 -11.34 1.17
C ALA A 87 19.19 -11.35 0.13
N ILE A 88 19.18 -10.30 -0.69
CA ILE A 88 18.38 -10.20 -1.90
C ILE A 88 19.30 -10.38 -3.09
N ASN A 89 19.09 -11.44 -3.88
CA ASN A 89 19.89 -11.68 -5.07
C ASN A 89 19.63 -10.62 -6.17
N SER A 90 20.36 -10.68 -7.29
CA SER A 90 20.20 -9.72 -8.39
C SER A 90 18.85 -9.85 -9.11
N GLN A 91 18.14 -10.97 -8.92
CA GLN A 91 16.79 -11.22 -9.42
C GLN A 91 15.70 -10.67 -8.47
N GLY A 92 16.07 -10.08 -7.33
CA GLY A 92 15.13 -9.53 -6.35
C GLY A 92 14.44 -10.60 -5.48
N LEU A 93 15.02 -11.79 -5.37
CA LEU A 93 14.57 -12.89 -4.52
C LEU A 93 15.30 -12.85 -3.18
N ARG A 94 14.63 -13.24 -2.10
CA ARG A 94 15.32 -13.48 -0.84
C ARG A 94 16.12 -14.78 -0.90
N SER A 95 17.39 -14.67 -1.27
CA SER A 95 18.30 -15.79 -1.42
C SER A 95 19.73 -15.27 -1.63
N PRO A 96 20.76 -15.96 -1.12
CA PRO A 96 22.14 -15.66 -1.49
C PRO A 96 22.54 -16.22 -2.86
N ARG A 97 21.74 -17.12 -3.46
CA ARG A 97 22.02 -17.75 -4.75
C ARG A 97 21.23 -17.12 -5.89
N GLU A 98 21.79 -17.23 -7.10
CA GLU A 98 21.10 -16.93 -8.35
C GLU A 98 20.44 -18.19 -8.91
N TYR A 99 19.36 -18.00 -9.66
CA TYR A 99 18.59 -19.08 -10.27
C TYR A 99 18.63 -18.95 -11.79
N GLU A 100 18.97 -20.05 -12.48
CA GLU A 100 18.87 -20.12 -13.94
C GLU A 100 17.42 -19.94 -14.41
N PRO A 101 17.15 -19.38 -15.61
CA PRO A 101 15.79 -19.20 -16.12
C PRO A 101 14.96 -20.49 -16.10
N GLU A 102 15.56 -21.62 -16.47
CA GLU A 102 14.95 -22.94 -16.38
C GLU A 102 15.50 -23.72 -15.18
N PRO A 103 14.65 -24.47 -14.44
CA PRO A 103 15.14 -25.33 -13.38
C PRO A 103 15.97 -26.49 -13.94
N PRO A 104 16.96 -27.00 -13.19
CA PRO A 104 17.70 -28.20 -13.59
C PRO A 104 16.78 -29.41 -13.81
N ALA A 105 17.26 -30.37 -14.59
CA ALA A 105 16.50 -31.59 -14.85
C ALA A 105 16.11 -32.30 -13.54
N ARG A 106 14.83 -32.68 -13.44
CA ARG A 106 14.23 -33.34 -12.25
C ARG A 106 14.20 -32.47 -10.98
N VAL A 107 14.31 -31.15 -11.12
CA VAL A 107 14.09 -30.19 -10.05
C VAL A 107 12.70 -29.55 -10.20
N LEU A 108 11.94 -29.53 -9.12
CA LEU A 108 10.64 -28.86 -9.03
C LEU A 108 10.86 -27.44 -8.53
N ARG A 109 10.51 -26.44 -9.35
CA ARG A 109 10.59 -25.04 -8.94
C ARG A 109 9.24 -24.49 -8.52
N VAL A 110 9.24 -23.83 -7.37
CA VAL A 110 8.10 -23.18 -6.72
C VAL A 110 8.39 -21.69 -6.62
N ALA A 111 7.42 -20.84 -6.94
CA ALA A 111 7.51 -19.40 -6.67
C ALA A 111 6.54 -19.02 -5.55
N ALA A 112 7.05 -18.42 -4.48
CA ALA A 112 6.27 -18.02 -3.31
C ALA A 112 6.17 -16.49 -3.23
N PHE A 113 4.96 -15.96 -3.29
CA PHE A 113 4.63 -14.55 -3.17
C PHE A 113 3.83 -14.30 -1.90
N GLY A 114 4.02 -13.16 -1.27
CA GLY A 114 3.25 -12.80 -0.09
C GLY A 114 3.93 -11.69 0.70
N ASP A 115 3.56 -11.62 1.96
CA ASP A 115 4.02 -10.58 2.85
C ASP A 115 5.30 -10.96 3.61
N SER A 116 5.49 -10.38 4.80
CA SER A 116 6.56 -10.70 5.74
C SER A 116 6.66 -12.18 6.12
N PHE A 117 5.56 -12.95 6.10
CA PHE A 117 5.59 -14.38 6.45
C PHE A 117 6.15 -15.24 5.33
N VAL A 118 5.88 -14.89 4.08
CA VAL A 118 6.53 -15.54 2.93
C VAL A 118 8.01 -15.15 2.87
N TYR A 119 8.29 -13.86 3.10
CA TYR A 119 9.67 -13.39 3.16
C TYR A 119 10.48 -14.07 4.27
N GLY A 120 9.86 -14.34 5.43
CA GLY A 120 10.54 -14.80 6.63
C GLY A 120 11.18 -13.63 7.40
N ASN A 121 10.47 -12.51 7.57
CA ASN A 121 10.96 -11.40 8.39
C ASN A 121 11.43 -11.91 9.77
N GLU A 122 12.44 -11.24 10.34
CA GLU A 122 12.97 -11.51 11.70
C GLU A 122 13.75 -12.83 11.86
N VAL A 123 13.93 -13.60 10.78
CA VAL A 123 14.86 -14.74 10.77
C VAL A 123 15.96 -14.51 9.73
N ALA A 124 17.11 -15.17 9.92
CA ALA A 124 18.18 -15.19 8.93
C ALA A 124 17.73 -15.93 7.65
N ASP A 125 18.39 -15.66 6.51
CA ASP A 125 18.06 -16.29 5.21
C ASP A 125 17.91 -17.81 5.30
N SER A 126 18.85 -18.48 5.97
CA SER A 126 18.88 -19.94 6.12
C SER A 126 17.73 -20.50 6.96
N ALA A 127 17.07 -19.66 7.75
CA ALA A 127 15.95 -20.01 8.62
C ALA A 127 14.58 -19.61 8.04
N SER A 128 14.55 -18.92 6.88
CA SER A 128 13.30 -18.70 6.16
C SER A 128 12.73 -20.02 5.66
N TRP A 129 11.40 -20.20 5.71
CA TRP A 129 10.80 -21.47 5.29
C TRP A 129 11.11 -21.85 3.82
N PRO A 130 11.23 -20.91 2.85
CA PRO A 130 11.65 -21.27 1.49
C PRO A 130 13.05 -21.89 1.48
N ALA A 131 14.00 -21.30 2.22
CA ALA A 131 15.35 -21.83 2.33
C ALA A 131 15.38 -23.19 3.05
N LEU A 132 14.58 -23.35 4.11
CA LEU A 132 14.45 -24.63 4.82
C LEU A 132 13.89 -25.73 3.91
N VAL A 133 12.92 -25.41 3.04
CA VAL A 133 12.40 -26.38 2.05
C VAL A 133 13.49 -26.81 1.07
N GLU A 134 14.31 -25.88 0.56
CA GLU A 134 15.42 -26.23 -0.32
C GLU A 134 16.48 -27.09 0.38
N GLN A 135 16.77 -26.81 1.66
CA GLN A 135 17.70 -27.59 2.47
C GLN A 135 17.19 -29.01 2.74
N LEU A 136 15.90 -29.16 3.06
CA LEU A 136 15.28 -30.45 3.36
C LEU A 136 15.01 -31.28 2.11
N PHE A 137 14.77 -30.65 0.97
CA PHE A 137 14.40 -31.30 -0.28
C PHE A 137 15.30 -30.84 -1.44
N PRO A 138 16.45 -31.50 -1.68
CA PRO A 138 17.46 -31.07 -2.66
C PRO A 138 16.99 -31.02 -4.13
N ARG A 139 15.78 -31.51 -4.43
CA ARG A 139 15.16 -31.45 -5.76
C ARG A 139 14.04 -30.41 -5.86
N ILE A 140 13.96 -29.50 -4.89
CA ILE A 140 13.00 -28.42 -4.85
C ILE A 140 13.75 -27.09 -4.78
N GLU A 141 13.32 -26.15 -5.61
CA GLU A 141 13.72 -24.75 -5.52
C GLU A 141 12.51 -23.92 -5.12
N VAL A 142 12.67 -23.01 -4.18
CA VAL A 142 11.61 -22.12 -3.72
C VAL A 142 12.08 -20.67 -3.89
N LEU A 143 11.60 -20.03 -4.95
CA LEU A 143 11.86 -18.62 -5.23
C LEU A 143 11.04 -17.76 -4.25
N ASN A 144 11.72 -17.12 -3.31
CA ASN A 144 11.08 -16.28 -2.30
C ASN A 144 10.90 -14.84 -2.81
N TYR A 145 9.68 -14.52 -3.27
CA TYR A 145 9.23 -13.19 -3.69
C TYR A 145 8.48 -12.43 -2.57
N GLY A 146 8.56 -12.89 -1.32
CA GLY A 146 7.90 -12.20 -0.19
C GLY A 146 8.39 -10.77 -0.03
N VAL A 147 7.50 -9.86 0.39
CA VAL A 147 7.87 -8.48 0.74
C VAL A 147 7.06 -8.02 1.94
N GLY A 148 7.74 -7.50 2.97
CA GLY A 148 7.09 -7.00 4.17
C GLY A 148 6.03 -5.94 3.86
N GLY A 149 4.87 -6.08 4.51
CA GLY A 149 3.75 -5.14 4.39
C GLY A 149 2.92 -5.29 3.12
N TYR A 150 3.20 -6.26 2.24
CA TYR A 150 2.34 -6.51 1.08
C TYR A 150 0.94 -6.95 1.51
N GLY A 151 -0.07 -6.49 0.77
CA GLY A 151 -1.36 -7.17 0.72
C GLY A 151 -1.35 -8.28 -0.34
N VAL A 152 -2.39 -9.12 -0.33
CA VAL A 152 -2.59 -10.18 -1.36
C VAL A 152 -2.64 -9.59 -2.77
N ASP A 153 -3.13 -8.35 -2.90
CA ASP A 153 -3.17 -7.61 -4.16
C ASP A 153 -1.77 -7.29 -4.70
N GLN A 154 -0.85 -6.81 -3.87
CA GLN A 154 0.53 -6.57 -4.27
C GLN A 154 1.27 -7.87 -4.60
N ALA A 155 1.06 -8.93 -3.81
CA ALA A 155 1.61 -10.25 -4.10
C ALA A 155 1.15 -10.78 -5.48
N TYR A 156 -0.14 -10.61 -5.78
CA TYR A 156 -0.71 -10.95 -7.09
C TYR A 156 -0.16 -10.08 -8.23
N LEU A 157 -0.02 -8.77 -8.02
CA LEU A 157 0.56 -7.86 -9.02
C LEU A 157 2.02 -8.23 -9.32
N ARG A 158 2.81 -8.56 -8.30
CA ARG A 158 4.18 -9.04 -8.47
C ARG A 158 4.22 -10.36 -9.22
N PHE A 159 3.33 -11.30 -8.91
CA PHE A 159 3.17 -12.54 -9.69
C PHE A 159 2.87 -12.26 -11.17
N CYS A 160 1.91 -11.38 -11.48
CA CYS A 160 1.62 -11.03 -12.88
C CYS A 160 2.82 -10.42 -13.61
N ALA A 161 3.68 -9.68 -12.92
CA ALA A 161 4.84 -9.01 -13.51
C ALA A 161 6.05 -9.95 -13.69
N GLU A 162 6.30 -10.83 -12.73
CA GLU A 162 7.59 -11.53 -12.59
C GLU A 162 7.44 -13.05 -12.49
N GLY A 163 6.26 -13.55 -12.13
CA GLY A 163 6.09 -14.88 -11.55
C GLY A 163 6.24 -16.07 -12.49
N VAL A 164 6.43 -15.83 -13.79
CA VAL A 164 6.73 -16.87 -14.78
C VAL A 164 8.14 -16.78 -15.35
N ALA A 165 8.91 -15.75 -14.98
CA ALA A 165 10.21 -15.45 -15.58
C ALA A 165 11.27 -16.53 -15.32
N LEU A 166 11.13 -17.28 -14.23
CA LEU A 166 12.04 -18.36 -13.83
C LEU A 166 11.37 -19.73 -13.91
N SER A 167 10.38 -19.90 -14.78
CA SER A 167 9.72 -21.18 -15.08
C SER A 167 9.31 -22.02 -13.84
N PRO A 168 8.66 -21.44 -12.80
CA PRO A 168 8.13 -22.23 -11.71
C PRO A 168 6.96 -23.10 -12.20
N ARG A 169 6.86 -24.30 -11.65
CA ARG A 169 5.72 -25.22 -11.90
C ARG A 169 4.60 -25.06 -10.88
N ILE A 170 4.92 -24.51 -9.70
CA ILE A 170 3.98 -24.24 -8.62
C ILE A 170 4.11 -22.78 -8.21
N VAL A 171 2.98 -22.12 -8.00
CA VAL A 171 2.93 -20.77 -7.44
C VAL A 171 2.16 -20.83 -6.13
N ILE A 172 2.75 -20.26 -5.08
CA ILE A 172 2.15 -20.12 -3.76
C ILE A 172 1.93 -18.62 -3.52
N ILE A 173 0.71 -18.23 -3.16
CA ILE A 173 0.42 -16.89 -2.63
C ILE A 173 0.09 -17.07 -1.15
N GLY A 174 1.04 -16.73 -0.29
CA GLY A 174 0.87 -16.73 1.15
C GLY A 174 0.23 -15.42 1.60
N PHE A 175 -0.67 -15.52 2.57
CA PHE A 175 -1.35 -14.38 3.16
C PHE A 175 -1.65 -14.62 4.62
N VAL A 176 -1.83 -13.53 5.37
CA VAL A 176 -2.28 -13.53 6.77
C VAL A 176 -3.53 -12.68 6.94
N SER A 177 -4.19 -12.77 8.08
CA SER A 177 -5.40 -11.98 8.38
C SER A 177 -5.20 -10.48 8.22
N ASP A 178 -3.99 -9.99 8.51
CA ASP A 178 -3.66 -8.56 8.43
C ASP A 178 -3.68 -8.04 6.98
N ASP A 179 -3.45 -8.92 6.00
CA ASP A 179 -3.45 -8.55 4.59
C ASP A 179 -4.84 -8.11 4.10
N LEU A 180 -5.90 -8.58 4.76
CA LEU A 180 -7.27 -8.11 4.55
C LEU A 180 -7.37 -6.59 4.73
N GLY A 181 -6.66 -6.03 5.71
CA GLY A 181 -6.60 -4.58 5.90
C GLY A 181 -5.77 -3.88 4.82
N ARG A 182 -4.71 -4.54 4.34
CA ARG A 182 -3.75 -3.96 3.39
C ARG A 182 -4.33 -3.84 1.98
N VAL A 183 -5.23 -4.73 1.56
CA VAL A 183 -5.86 -4.65 0.22
C VAL A 183 -6.77 -3.43 0.05
N VAL A 184 -7.21 -2.80 1.15
CA VAL A 184 -8.01 -1.57 1.14
C VAL A 184 -7.22 -0.31 1.52
N ASN A 185 -5.90 -0.42 1.58
CA ASN A 185 -4.97 0.66 1.88
C ASN A 185 -4.27 1.15 0.61
N VAL A 186 -4.00 2.45 0.56
CA VAL A 186 -3.24 3.16 -0.46
C VAL A 186 -2.00 3.77 0.19
N TYR A 187 -2.17 4.48 1.31
CA TYR A 187 -1.09 5.11 2.05
C TYR A 187 -0.88 4.42 3.39
N ARG A 188 0.27 3.75 3.57
CA ARG A 188 0.54 2.87 4.71
C ARG A 188 0.29 3.52 6.07
N ARG A 189 0.62 4.81 6.22
CA ARG A 189 0.45 5.53 7.50
C ARG A 189 -1.01 5.78 7.90
N PHE A 190 -1.98 5.58 7.02
CA PHE A 190 -3.38 5.58 7.45
C PHE A 190 -3.74 4.36 8.29
N ILE A 191 -3.05 3.23 8.12
CA ILE A 191 -3.24 2.04 8.98
C ILE A 191 -2.68 2.28 10.38
N SER A 192 -1.42 2.73 10.45
CA SER A 192 -0.69 2.87 11.70
C SER A 192 0.39 3.95 11.60
N ASN A 193 0.64 4.60 12.72
CA ASN A 193 1.64 5.65 12.86
C ASN A 193 3.07 5.09 12.73
N ARG A 194 3.25 3.78 12.99
CA ARG A 194 4.54 3.09 12.94
C ARG A 194 5.01 2.86 11.51
N GLU A 195 4.07 2.85 10.56
CA GLU A 195 4.34 2.59 9.16
C GLU A 195 5.28 3.62 8.53
N VAL A 196 6.07 3.13 7.56
CA VAL A 196 6.82 3.97 6.62
C VAL A 196 5.80 4.64 5.69
N PRO A 197 5.98 5.90 5.25
CA PRO A 197 5.05 6.60 4.37
C PRO A 197 5.07 6.06 2.94
N LEU A 198 5.01 4.74 2.74
CA LEU A 198 4.92 4.12 1.43
C LEU A 198 3.50 4.19 0.89
N VAL A 199 3.39 4.32 -0.42
CA VAL A 199 2.14 4.37 -1.16
C VAL A 199 2.12 3.24 -2.19
N LYS A 200 0.95 2.61 -2.37
CA LYS A 200 0.78 1.45 -3.25
C LYS A 200 -0.44 1.55 -4.16
N PRO A 201 -0.45 0.79 -5.28
CA PRO A 201 -1.70 0.51 -5.97
C PRO A 201 -2.65 -0.29 -5.08
N ARG A 202 -3.91 -0.38 -5.51
CA ARG A 202 -4.86 -1.35 -4.96
C ARG A 202 -5.93 -1.69 -5.99
N PHE A 203 -6.58 -2.82 -5.80
CA PHE A 203 -7.83 -3.08 -6.51
C PHE A 203 -9.01 -2.38 -5.82
N SER A 204 -9.98 -2.00 -6.64
CA SER A 204 -11.30 -1.53 -6.26
C SER A 204 -12.36 -2.32 -7.03
N LEU A 205 -13.61 -2.27 -6.56
CA LEU A 205 -14.74 -2.88 -7.27
C LEU A 205 -15.51 -1.79 -8.01
N ASP A 206 -15.73 -1.98 -9.31
CA ASP A 206 -16.64 -1.11 -10.06
C ASP A 206 -18.12 -1.37 -9.70
N ALA A 207 -19.04 -0.61 -10.29
CA ALA A 207 -20.48 -0.77 -10.06
C ALA A 207 -21.01 -2.17 -10.43
N GLY A 208 -20.30 -2.91 -11.29
CA GLY A 208 -20.60 -4.28 -11.68
C GLY A 208 -19.89 -5.34 -10.84
N GLY A 209 -19.18 -4.96 -9.78
CA GLY A 209 -18.42 -5.87 -8.92
C GLY A 209 -17.15 -6.44 -9.56
N ARG A 210 -16.63 -5.81 -10.62
CA ARG A 210 -15.38 -6.23 -11.26
C ARG A 210 -14.19 -5.54 -10.63
N LEU A 211 -13.06 -6.27 -10.57
CA LEU A 211 -11.79 -5.71 -10.11
C LEU A 211 -11.27 -4.67 -11.10
N VAL A 212 -10.99 -3.47 -10.58
CA VAL A 212 -10.33 -2.38 -11.29
C VAL A 212 -9.08 -2.01 -10.51
N LEU A 213 -7.92 -2.08 -11.18
CA LEU A 213 -6.66 -1.65 -10.62
C LEU A 213 -6.61 -0.12 -10.56
N LEU A 214 -6.49 0.43 -9.36
CA LEU A 214 -6.08 1.80 -9.13
C LEU A 214 -4.54 1.81 -9.13
N PRO A 215 -3.89 2.51 -10.08
CA PRO A 215 -2.43 2.53 -10.15
C PRO A 215 -1.83 3.19 -8.91
N ASN A 216 -0.53 2.98 -8.69
CA ASN A 216 0.20 3.67 -7.64
C ASN A 216 0.10 5.19 -7.87
N PRO A 217 -0.47 5.98 -6.94
CA PRO A 217 -0.56 7.42 -7.12
C PRO A 217 0.78 8.15 -6.91
N LEU A 218 1.80 7.51 -6.32
CA LEU A 218 3.17 8.04 -6.18
C LEU A 218 4.20 7.06 -6.77
N PRO A 219 4.27 6.93 -8.11
CA PRO A 219 5.17 5.98 -8.76
C PRO A 219 6.66 6.32 -8.61
N HIS A 220 7.02 7.58 -8.32
CA HIS A 220 8.39 8.07 -8.31
C HIS A 220 8.73 8.83 -7.02
N ALA A 221 10.02 8.86 -6.70
CA ALA A 221 10.58 9.62 -5.57
C ALA A 221 10.17 11.10 -5.59
N SER A 222 10.16 11.73 -6.77
CA SER A 222 9.76 13.12 -6.97
C SER A 222 8.31 13.42 -6.55
N ASP A 223 7.43 12.42 -6.58
CA ASP A 223 6.02 12.60 -6.22
C ASP A 223 5.86 12.82 -4.72
N TYR A 224 6.77 12.23 -3.91
CA TYR A 224 6.80 12.41 -2.46
C TYR A 224 7.26 13.81 -2.05
N GLU A 225 8.08 14.49 -2.86
CA GLU A 225 8.58 15.84 -2.54
C GLU A 225 7.45 16.86 -2.39
N ARG A 226 6.32 16.65 -3.09
CA ARG A 226 5.13 17.50 -2.92
C ARG A 226 4.66 17.51 -1.46
N TYR A 227 4.69 16.37 -0.79
CA TYR A 227 4.29 16.25 0.61
C TYR A 227 5.38 16.68 1.60
N LEU A 228 6.60 16.97 1.15
CA LEU A 228 7.56 17.71 1.95
C LEU A 228 7.30 19.22 1.89
N ARG A 229 6.83 19.73 0.74
CA ARG A 229 6.48 21.15 0.58
C ARG A 229 5.15 21.50 1.23
N VAL A 230 4.14 20.64 1.07
CA VAL A 230 2.80 20.81 1.64
C VAL A 230 2.37 19.49 2.30
N PRO A 231 2.81 19.22 3.54
CA PRO A 231 2.54 17.94 4.20
C PRO A 231 1.06 17.55 4.31
N GLN A 232 0.18 18.54 4.40
CA GLN A 232 -1.26 18.33 4.52
C GLN A 232 -1.88 17.75 3.25
N ASP A 233 -1.25 17.91 2.08
CA ASP A 233 -1.80 17.44 0.79
C ASP A 233 -1.96 15.91 0.75
N VAL A 234 -1.27 15.16 1.62
CA VAL A 234 -1.37 13.69 1.71
C VAL A 234 -2.81 13.19 1.91
N VAL A 235 -3.69 14.05 2.43
CA VAL A 235 -5.12 13.74 2.62
C VAL A 235 -5.84 13.42 1.30
N GLU A 236 -5.29 13.81 0.15
CA GLU A 236 -5.82 13.45 -1.16
C GLU A 236 -5.74 11.94 -1.43
N LEU A 237 -4.72 11.26 -0.89
CA LEU A 237 -4.58 9.81 -0.96
C LEU A 237 -5.73 9.08 -0.23
N GLY A 238 -6.41 9.79 0.67
CA GLY A 238 -7.56 9.28 1.42
C GLY A 238 -8.82 9.02 0.59
N ALA A 239 -8.89 9.54 -0.65
CA ALA A 239 -10.07 9.34 -1.51
C ALA A 239 -10.37 7.86 -1.82
N HIS A 240 -9.33 7.02 -1.82
CA HIS A 240 -9.43 5.59 -2.11
C HIS A 240 -8.83 4.72 -0.99
N ASP A 241 -8.76 5.21 0.24
CA ASP A 241 -8.17 4.48 1.37
C ASP A 241 -9.20 4.26 2.49
N TYR A 242 -9.44 3.00 2.84
CA TYR A 242 -10.38 2.63 3.91
C TYR A 242 -9.96 3.17 5.27
N TRP A 243 -8.66 3.33 5.50
CA TRP A 243 -8.11 3.72 6.79
C TRP A 243 -8.06 5.24 6.99
N TYR A 244 -8.34 6.02 5.94
CA TYR A 244 -8.38 7.47 6.03
C TYR A 244 -9.53 7.93 6.94
N ARG A 245 -9.20 8.81 7.89
CA ARG A 245 -10.14 9.32 8.92
C ARG A 245 -10.38 10.83 8.75
N PRO A 246 -11.38 11.27 7.97
CA PRO A 246 -11.64 12.70 7.74
C PRO A 246 -11.79 13.51 9.04
N ALA A 247 -12.37 12.91 10.09
CA ALA A 247 -12.56 13.57 11.39
C ALA A 247 -11.25 13.90 12.12
N VAL A 248 -10.15 13.20 11.80
CA VAL A 248 -8.80 13.51 12.28
C VAL A 248 -8.17 14.58 11.39
N TYR A 249 -8.16 14.36 10.07
CA TYR A 249 -7.37 15.17 9.14
C TYR A 249 -8.02 16.49 8.69
N ARG A 250 -9.35 16.63 8.77
CA ARG A 250 -10.08 17.79 8.22
C ARG A 250 -10.78 18.66 9.26
N ASN A 251 -10.70 18.30 10.54
CA ASN A 251 -11.36 19.02 11.62
C ASN A 251 -10.36 19.92 12.35
N PRO A 252 -10.37 21.26 12.16
CA PRO A 252 -9.43 22.13 12.85
C PRO A 252 -9.52 22.03 14.38
N ALA A 253 -10.71 21.79 14.93
CA ALA A 253 -10.91 21.66 16.38
C ALA A 253 -10.19 20.45 16.98
N TYR A 254 -9.87 19.43 16.17
CA TYR A 254 -9.09 18.26 16.58
C TYR A 254 -7.68 18.66 17.07
N ASP A 255 -7.08 19.69 16.49
CA ASP A 255 -5.75 20.16 16.88
C ASP A 255 -5.77 21.16 18.03
N TYR A 256 -6.84 21.96 18.15
CA TYR A 256 -6.95 22.96 19.22
C TYR A 256 -7.45 22.40 20.55
N SER A 257 -8.36 21.42 20.54
CA SER A 257 -8.96 20.86 21.76
C SER A 257 -8.62 19.39 21.93
N ALA A 258 -7.91 19.09 23.03
CA ALA A 258 -7.68 17.73 23.50
C ALA A 258 -8.98 17.00 23.85
N THR A 259 -10.00 17.74 24.30
CA THR A 259 -11.34 17.18 24.51
C THR A 259 -11.90 16.66 23.19
N VAL A 260 -11.99 17.52 22.16
CA VAL A 260 -12.45 17.11 20.82
C VAL A 260 -11.61 15.96 20.27
N ARG A 261 -10.29 16.02 20.42
CA ARG A 261 -9.35 14.99 19.97
C ARG A 261 -9.64 13.62 20.60
N LEU A 262 -9.70 13.58 21.94
CA LEU A 262 -9.89 12.35 22.70
C LEU A 262 -11.23 11.70 22.36
N PHE A 263 -12.31 12.48 22.35
CA PHE A 263 -13.64 11.97 22.03
C PHE A 263 -13.77 11.56 20.56
N THR A 264 -13.10 12.25 19.63
CA THR A 264 -13.04 11.84 18.22
C THR A 264 -12.37 10.49 18.08
N GLU A 265 -11.20 10.28 18.68
CA GLU A 265 -10.47 9.01 18.60
C GLU A 265 -11.24 7.87 19.28
N LEU A 266 -11.86 8.13 20.43
CA LEU A 266 -12.70 7.14 21.11
C LEU A 266 -13.90 6.75 20.24
N TRP A 267 -14.60 7.74 19.68
CA TRP A 267 -15.74 7.50 18.80
C TRP A 267 -15.35 6.71 17.55
N LEU A 268 -14.23 7.06 16.90
CA LEU A 268 -13.74 6.35 15.72
C LEU A 268 -13.41 4.89 16.01
N ARG A 269 -12.80 4.59 17.17
CA ARG A 269 -12.49 3.22 17.60
C ARG A 269 -13.76 2.41 17.88
N ILE A 270 -14.72 2.99 18.60
CA ILE A 270 -16.02 2.36 18.87
C ILE A 270 -16.78 2.12 17.56
N SER A 271 -16.85 3.14 16.70
CA SER A 271 -17.54 3.06 15.41
C SER A 271 -16.91 2.01 14.49
N ALA A 272 -15.58 2.00 14.36
CA ALA A 272 -14.88 0.99 13.57
C ALA A 272 -15.14 -0.44 14.10
N ARG A 273 -15.30 -0.62 15.42
CA ARG A 273 -15.56 -1.93 16.00
C ARG A 273 -17.02 -2.38 15.88
N TYR A 274 -17.98 -1.48 16.06
CA TYR A 274 -19.40 -1.88 16.22
C TYR A 274 -20.34 -1.37 15.14
N PHE A 275 -20.05 -0.24 14.49
CA PHE A 275 -21.03 0.48 13.66
C PHE A 275 -20.63 0.62 12.19
N ALA A 276 -19.35 0.56 11.83
CA ALA A 276 -18.92 0.74 10.45
C ALA A 276 -19.58 -0.31 9.52
N PRO A 277 -20.18 0.08 8.38
CA PRO A 277 -20.89 -0.88 7.53
C PRO A 277 -19.93 -1.88 6.88
N ASP A 278 -18.76 -1.41 6.46
CA ASP A 278 -17.73 -2.17 5.74
C ASP A 278 -16.64 -2.75 6.65
N ARG A 279 -16.98 -3.10 7.90
CA ARG A 279 -16.04 -3.70 8.86
C ARG A 279 -15.33 -4.90 8.27
N LEU A 280 -14.02 -4.97 8.45
CA LEU A 280 -13.19 -6.10 8.03
C LEU A 280 -13.48 -7.38 8.82
N PHE A 281 -13.84 -7.24 10.11
CA PHE A 281 -14.14 -8.34 11.00
C PHE A 281 -15.50 -8.14 11.69
N ARG A 282 -16.24 -9.23 11.89
CA ARG A 282 -17.47 -9.31 12.69
C ARG A 282 -17.40 -10.54 13.59
N ASP A 283 -17.61 -10.35 14.89
CA ASP A 283 -17.63 -11.43 15.88
C ASP A 283 -16.37 -12.33 15.87
N GLY A 284 -15.20 -11.71 15.65
CA GLY A 284 -13.91 -12.41 15.60
C GLY A 284 -13.62 -13.11 14.27
N ALA A 285 -14.55 -13.11 13.32
CA ALA A 285 -14.39 -13.69 11.99
C ALA A 285 -14.20 -12.60 10.92
N ILE A 286 -13.54 -12.95 9.82
CA ILE A 286 -13.47 -12.12 8.62
C ILE A 286 -14.89 -11.89 8.09
N ASN A 287 -15.25 -10.64 7.82
CA ASN A 287 -16.56 -10.29 7.28
C ASN A 287 -16.60 -10.52 5.75
N PRO A 288 -17.36 -11.52 5.26
CA PRO A 288 -17.40 -11.83 3.83
C PRO A 288 -18.09 -10.74 3.00
N SER A 289 -18.90 -9.88 3.62
CA SER A 289 -19.53 -8.75 2.94
C SER A 289 -18.58 -7.56 2.76
N SER A 290 -17.42 -7.57 3.42
CA SER A 290 -16.50 -6.44 3.38
C SER A 290 -15.93 -6.25 1.97
N THR A 291 -15.67 -5.01 1.57
CA THR A 291 -15.00 -4.69 0.30
C THR A 291 -13.63 -5.36 0.23
N ALA A 292 -12.90 -5.39 1.34
CA ALA A 292 -11.61 -6.06 1.44
C ALA A 292 -11.68 -7.56 1.12
N PHE A 293 -12.69 -8.26 1.65
CA PHE A 293 -12.89 -9.67 1.35
C PHE A 293 -13.31 -9.89 -0.10
N ARG A 294 -14.25 -9.07 -0.60
CA ARG A 294 -14.76 -9.17 -1.98
C ARG A 294 -13.69 -8.91 -3.02
N ILE A 295 -12.71 -8.03 -2.75
CA ILE A 295 -11.56 -7.79 -3.64
C ILE A 295 -10.71 -9.06 -3.84
N GLN A 296 -10.65 -9.93 -2.84
CA GLN A 296 -9.87 -11.16 -2.88
C GLN A 296 -10.65 -12.35 -3.47
N GLN A 297 -11.96 -12.19 -3.67
CA GLN A 297 -12.77 -13.23 -4.28
C GLN A 297 -12.52 -13.27 -5.79
N PRO A 298 -12.49 -14.47 -6.40
CA PRO A 298 -12.35 -14.59 -7.84
C PRO A 298 -13.53 -13.88 -8.51
N ALA A 299 -13.24 -12.83 -9.29
CA ALA A 299 -14.23 -12.23 -10.18
C ALA A 299 -14.69 -13.30 -11.18
N PRO A 300 -15.98 -13.34 -11.57
CA PRO A 300 -16.44 -14.25 -12.62
C PRO A 300 -15.63 -14.02 -13.90
N ALA A 301 -14.73 -14.98 -14.17
CA ALA A 301 -13.86 -15.17 -15.33
C ALA A 301 -13.71 -13.99 -16.29
N ARG A 302 -12.73 -13.08 -16.05
CA ARG A 302 -12.06 -12.24 -17.09
C ARG A 302 -10.91 -11.34 -16.64
N SER A 303 -10.41 -11.44 -15.40
CA SER A 303 -9.19 -10.72 -15.00
C SER A 303 -7.94 -11.47 -15.48
N SER A 304 -7.60 -11.35 -16.77
CA SER A 304 -6.30 -11.78 -17.29
C SER A 304 -5.23 -10.75 -16.95
N CYS A 305 -4.05 -11.18 -16.49
CA CYS A 305 -2.85 -10.33 -16.41
C CYS A 305 -2.61 -9.72 -17.82
N SER A 306 -2.95 -8.45 -18.01
CA SER A 306 -2.58 -7.70 -19.21
C SER A 306 -1.89 -6.43 -18.75
N SER A 307 -0.59 -6.54 -18.51
CA SER A 307 0.29 -5.39 -18.54
C SER A 307 0.65 -5.13 -20.01
N ARG A 308 0.29 -3.93 -20.51
CA ARG A 308 0.80 -3.43 -21.79
C ARG A 308 2.32 -3.23 -21.63
N THR A 309 3.12 -4.13 -22.18
CA THR A 309 4.51 -3.83 -22.51
C THR A 309 4.50 -2.85 -23.69
N GLY A 310 4.75 -1.57 -23.40
CA GLY A 310 5.02 -0.56 -24.41
C GLY A 310 6.33 -0.89 -25.10
N ASN A 311 6.26 -1.50 -26.28
CA ASN A 311 7.41 -1.76 -27.13
C ASN A 311 7.89 -0.41 -27.69
N GLN A 312 8.93 0.19 -27.11
CA GLN A 312 9.67 1.29 -27.73
C GLN A 312 10.61 0.70 -28.76
N SER A 313 10.19 0.70 -30.02
CA SER A 313 11.06 0.48 -31.17
C SER A 313 11.86 1.76 -31.45
N SER A 314 13.17 1.71 -31.25
CA SER A 314 14.15 2.65 -31.82
C SER A 314 14.11 2.63 -33.35
N PRO A 315 14.40 3.76 -34.02
CA PRO A 315 15.05 3.72 -35.31
C PRO A 315 16.43 4.38 -35.28
N HIS A 316 17.40 3.66 -35.83
CA HIS A 316 18.74 4.15 -36.14
C HIS A 316 18.71 5.31 -37.15
N SER A 317 19.55 6.30 -36.83
CA SER A 317 20.31 7.24 -37.68
C SER A 317 20.12 7.26 -39.21
N ARG A 318 19.92 8.47 -39.75
CA ARG A 318 20.67 9.02 -40.89
C ARG A 318 20.46 10.54 -41.07
N GLY A 319 21.58 11.29 -41.04
CA GLY A 319 21.92 12.32 -42.03
C GLY A 319 21.21 13.70 -42.04
N ALA A 320 21.83 14.65 -41.32
CA ALA A 320 22.09 16.06 -41.68
C ALA A 320 21.16 16.86 -42.63
N ARG A 321 20.61 17.98 -42.12
CA ARG A 321 20.93 19.39 -42.52
C ARG A 321 19.96 20.38 -41.85
N ARG A 322 20.50 21.52 -41.38
CA ARG A 322 19.84 22.78 -41.00
C ARG A 322 20.51 23.91 -41.83
N PRO A 323 19.96 25.15 -41.97
CA PRO A 323 19.15 25.85 -40.97
C PRO A 323 18.01 26.82 -41.45
N SER A 324 17.21 27.25 -40.44
CA SER A 324 16.67 28.61 -40.20
C SER A 324 15.29 29.05 -40.76
N PRO A 325 14.63 30.10 -40.20
CA PRO A 325 13.46 29.91 -39.31
C PRO A 325 12.25 30.83 -39.61
N ARG A 326 11.06 30.58 -39.02
CA ARG A 326 10.14 31.63 -38.50
C ARG A 326 8.85 31.10 -37.85
N SER A 327 8.43 31.90 -36.85
CA SER A 327 7.10 32.18 -36.28
C SER A 327 6.33 31.15 -35.43
N ARG A 328 6.28 31.49 -34.12
CA ARG A 328 5.13 31.50 -33.18
C ARG A 328 3.74 31.19 -33.77
N ALA A 329 2.96 30.39 -33.05
CA ALA A 329 1.70 30.79 -32.40
C ALA A 329 1.05 29.62 -31.66
N SER A 330 0.09 29.97 -30.83
CA SER A 330 -0.33 29.32 -29.60
C SER A 330 -1.65 28.55 -29.71
N SER A 331 -1.85 27.70 -28.70
CA SER A 331 -3.10 27.43 -27.97
C SER A 331 -4.16 26.44 -28.49
N THR A 332 -4.44 25.51 -27.58
CA THR A 332 -5.75 24.99 -27.13
C THR A 332 -6.60 24.16 -28.10
N ALA A 333 -6.77 22.88 -27.75
CA ALA A 333 -7.98 22.13 -28.01
C ALA A 333 -8.29 21.14 -26.87
N VAL A 334 -9.57 21.11 -26.54
CA VAL A 334 -10.29 20.38 -25.49
C VAL A 334 -10.97 19.13 -26.11
N LYS A 335 -11.35 18.15 -25.28
CA LYS A 335 -12.14 16.90 -25.56
C LYS A 335 -11.30 15.77 -26.19
N SER A 336 -11.54 14.48 -25.95
CA SER A 336 -12.76 13.75 -25.57
C SER A 336 -12.44 12.37 -25.00
N SER A 337 -13.26 11.93 -24.05
CA SER A 337 -13.52 10.53 -23.70
C SER A 337 -13.95 9.72 -24.92
N THR A 338 -13.38 8.53 -25.14
CA THR A 338 -13.96 7.51 -26.03
C THR A 338 -13.78 6.11 -25.44
N SER A 339 -14.90 5.49 -25.07
CA SER A 339 -15.04 4.06 -24.80
C SER A 339 -15.10 3.29 -26.12
N ILE A 340 -14.41 2.15 -26.23
CA ILE A 340 -14.62 1.19 -27.32
C ILE A 340 -14.76 -0.22 -26.75
N SER A 341 -15.86 -0.87 -27.10
CA SER A 341 -16.24 -2.25 -26.78
C SER A 341 -15.75 -3.25 -27.84
N LEU A 342 -15.69 -4.51 -27.39
CA LEU A 342 -15.12 -5.74 -27.96
C LEU A 342 -15.64 -6.22 -29.33
N LEU A 343 -14.82 -7.06 -29.98
CA LEU A 343 -15.23 -8.21 -30.81
C LEU A 343 -14.50 -9.49 -30.34
N PRO A 344 -15.13 -10.68 -30.37
CA PRO A 344 -14.57 -11.93 -29.82
C PRO A 344 -13.78 -12.73 -30.87
N PHE A 345 -12.66 -13.35 -30.46
CA PHE A 345 -11.93 -14.30 -31.31
C PHE A 345 -12.17 -15.75 -30.86
N ALA A 346 -12.38 -16.60 -31.86
CA ALA A 346 -12.83 -17.98 -31.77
C ALA A 346 -11.82 -18.94 -31.12
N ARG A 347 -12.33 -19.89 -30.33
CA ARG A 347 -11.58 -21.05 -29.82
C ARG A 347 -11.22 -22.00 -30.97
N ARG A 348 -9.93 -22.21 -31.22
CA ARG A 348 -9.45 -23.41 -31.95
C ARG A 348 -9.32 -24.56 -30.96
N ARG A 349 -10.02 -25.68 -31.22
CA ARG A 349 -9.86 -26.96 -30.52
C ARG A 349 -8.53 -27.61 -30.94
N ALA A 350 -7.79 -28.15 -29.98
CA ALA A 350 -6.68 -29.08 -30.23
C ALA A 350 -7.21 -30.49 -30.56
N PRO A 351 -6.52 -31.28 -31.40
CA PRO A 351 -6.94 -32.65 -31.72
C PRO A 351 -6.58 -33.63 -30.60
N ARG A 352 -7.44 -34.65 -30.40
CA ARG A 352 -7.18 -35.79 -29.50
C ARG A 352 -6.15 -36.73 -30.13
N PRO A 353 -5.33 -37.44 -29.33
CA PRO A 353 -4.44 -38.46 -29.85
C PRO A 353 -5.23 -39.74 -30.16
N SER A 354 -4.92 -40.34 -31.31
CA SER A 354 -5.28 -41.70 -31.70
C SER A 354 -4.48 -42.71 -30.88
N GLY A 355 -5.19 -43.57 -30.14
CA GLY A 355 -4.65 -44.80 -29.57
C GLY A 355 -5.18 -46.00 -30.37
N SER A 356 -4.28 -46.96 -30.54
CA SER A 356 -4.40 -48.33 -31.11
C SER A 356 -5.75 -49.01 -30.99
#